data_AF-C8YNX4-F1
#
_entry.id   AF-C8YNX4-F1
#
_cell.length_a   1.000
_cell.length_b   1.000
_cell.length_c   1.000
_cell.angle_alpha   90.00
_cell.angle_beta   90.00
_cell.angle_gamma   90.00
#
_symmetry.space_group_name_H-M   'P 1'
#
loop_
_entity.id
_entity.type
_entity.pdbx_description
1 polymer ?
#
loop_
_entity_poly.entity_id
_entity_poly.type
_entity_poly.pdbx_seq_one_letter_code
_entity_poly.pdbx_strand_id
1 'polypeptide(L)'
;IGTVAGPHPYPMMVRDFQRVIGDECKVQMPELAGRQPDAVIACVGGGSNAMGIFYPYIDDTSVQLIGVEAAGDGLDTGHHAASLIAGSPGVLHGNRTYLL
;
A
#
# COMPACT_ATOMS: atom_id res chain seq x y z
N ILE A 1 9.39 -5.66 12.65
CA ILE A 1 9.01 -5.00 11.38
C ILE A 1 7.54 -4.58 11.51
N GLY A 2 7.25 -3.27 11.54
CA GLY A 2 5.88 -2.74 11.62
C GLY A 2 5.29 -2.46 10.22
N THR A 3 5.46 -3.39 9.28
CA THR A 3 5.06 -3.20 7.89
C THR A 3 4.44 -4.45 7.28
N VAL A 4 3.82 -4.34 6.10
CA VAL A 4 3.12 -5.45 5.43
C VAL A 4 4.12 -6.26 4.59
N ALA A 5 5.15 -6.77 5.27
CA ALA A 5 6.21 -7.58 4.68
C ALA A 5 6.68 -8.65 5.68
N GLY A 6 7.56 -9.53 5.22
CA GLY A 6 8.06 -10.67 5.99
C GLY A 6 7.12 -11.89 5.97
N PRO A 7 7.46 -12.96 6.70
CA PRO A 7 6.74 -14.22 6.62
C PRO A 7 5.32 -14.10 7.17
N HIS A 8 4.44 -15.01 6.74
CA HIS A 8 3.17 -15.20 7.43
C HIS A 8 3.42 -15.45 8.94
N PRO A 9 2.64 -14.84 9.86
CA PRO A 9 1.41 -14.06 9.62
C PRO A 9 1.60 -12.54 9.53
N TYR A 10 2.82 -12.02 9.54
CA TYR A 10 3.07 -10.58 9.71
C TYR A 10 2.38 -9.69 8.68
N PRO A 11 2.41 -9.96 7.35
CA PRO A 11 1.71 -9.10 6.39
C PRO A 11 0.21 -8.96 6.65
N MET A 12 -0.47 -10.09 6.95
CA MET A 12 -1.89 -10.11 7.27
C MET A 12 -2.18 -9.37 8.57
N MET A 13 -1.42 -9.68 9.63
CA MET A 13 -1.62 -9.08 10.94
C MET A 13 -1.41 -7.56 10.92
N VAL A 14 -0.35 -7.09 10.25
CA VAL A 14 -0.08 -5.64 10.16
C VAL A 14 -1.14 -4.93 9.32
N ARG A 15 -1.60 -5.52 8.22
CA ARG A 15 -2.74 -5.00 7.45
C ARG A 15 -3.96 -4.84 8.34
N ASP A 16 -4.31 -5.87 9.12
CA ASP A 16 -5.52 -5.86 9.95
C ASP A 16 -5.46 -4.81 11.06
N PHE A 17 -4.29 -4.59 11.66
CA PHE A 17 -4.11 -3.50 12.63
C PHE A 17 -4.15 -2.11 11.99
N GLN A 18 -3.72 -1.97 10.73
CA GLN A 18 -3.74 -0.69 10.02
C GLN A 18 -5.08 -0.41 9.30
N ARG A 19 -5.95 -1.43 9.17
CA ARG A 19 -7.25 -1.36 8.47
C ARG A 19 -8.17 -0.23 8.97
N VAL A 20 -8.02 0.13 10.24
CA VAL A 20 -8.78 1.22 10.87
C VAL A 20 -8.73 2.52 10.05
N ILE A 21 -7.61 2.80 9.37
CA ILE A 21 -7.45 3.98 8.51
C ILE A 21 -8.51 3.98 7.40
N GLY A 22 -8.60 2.90 6.63
CA GLY A 22 -9.57 2.81 5.54
C GLY A 22 -11.02 2.73 6.03
N ASP A 23 -11.26 2.08 7.18
CA ASP A 23 -12.59 1.98 7.78
C ASP A 23 -13.14 3.36 8.16
N GLU A 24 -12.32 4.18 8.82
CA GLU A 24 -12.66 5.56 9.16
C GLU A 24 -12.91 6.39 7.90
N CYS A 25 -12.05 6.28 6.88
CA CYS A 25 -12.24 6.97 5.62
C CYS A 25 -13.57 6.60 4.94
N LYS A 26 -13.99 5.32 4.96
CA LYS A 26 -15.28 4.92 4.33
C LYS A 26 -16.49 5.55 4.99
N VAL A 27 -16.41 5.88 6.27
CA VAL A 27 -17.44 6.62 7.01
C VAL A 27 -17.34 8.12 6.71
N GLN A 28 -16.14 8.67 6.81
CA GLN A 28 -15.88 10.11 6.66
C GLN A 28 -16.18 10.62 5.24
N MET A 29 -15.87 9.85 4.20
CA MET A 29 -15.97 10.32 2.82
C MET A 29 -17.42 10.63 2.40
N PRO A 30 -18.43 9.77 2.63
CA PRO A 30 -19.83 10.13 2.41
C PRO A 30 -20.31 11.31 3.27
N GLU A 31 -19.85 11.43 4.52
CA GLU A 31 -20.24 12.54 5.40
C GLU A 31 -19.70 13.89 4.91
N LEU A 32 -18.46 13.92 4.40
CA LEU A 32 -17.78 15.13 3.98
C LEU A 32 -18.01 15.50 2.51
N ALA A 33 -18.17 14.49 1.63
CA ALA A 33 -18.22 14.66 0.18
C ALA A 33 -19.49 14.08 -0.47
N GLY A 34 -20.40 13.46 0.29
CA GLY A 34 -21.65 12.89 -0.21
C GLY A 34 -21.51 11.59 -0.99
N ARG A 35 -20.28 11.05 -1.11
CA ARG A 35 -19.92 9.85 -1.87
C ARG A 35 -18.56 9.30 -1.45
N GLN A 36 -18.18 8.13 -1.95
CA GLN A 36 -16.81 7.64 -1.87
C GLN A 36 -15.89 8.41 -2.84
N PRO A 37 -14.57 8.46 -2.59
CA PRO A 37 -13.62 9.19 -3.43
C PRO A 37 -13.44 8.53 -4.79
N ASP A 38 -12.99 9.27 -5.80
CA ASP A 38 -12.64 8.69 -7.11
C ASP A 38 -11.33 7.87 -7.04
N ALA A 39 -10.43 8.27 -6.13
CA ALA A 39 -9.17 7.59 -5.89
C ALA A 39 -8.72 7.71 -4.43
N VAL A 40 -8.01 6.69 -3.95
CA VAL A 40 -7.26 6.67 -2.69
C VAL A 40 -5.78 6.53 -3.03
N ILE A 41 -4.95 7.40 -2.46
CA ILE A 41 -3.52 7.51 -2.77
C ILE A 41 -2.73 7.35 -1.48
N ALA A 42 -1.69 6.50 -1.51
CA ALA A 42 -0.82 6.28 -0.36
C ALA A 42 0.61 5.94 -0.79
N CYS A 43 1.60 6.30 0.04
CA CYS A 43 2.99 5.98 -0.24
C CYS A 43 3.32 4.52 0.09
N VAL A 44 4.18 3.90 -0.73
CA VAL A 44 4.56 2.49 -0.64
C VAL A 44 6.06 2.37 -0.43
N GLY A 45 6.44 2.14 0.82
CA GLY A 45 7.72 1.54 1.18
C GLY A 45 7.50 0.06 1.49
N GLY A 46 7.41 -0.29 2.77
CA GLY A 46 6.95 -1.64 3.19
C GLY A 46 5.43 -1.84 3.12
N GLY A 47 4.65 -0.81 2.79
CA GLY A 47 3.24 -0.91 2.41
C GLY A 47 2.19 -0.87 3.53
N SER A 48 2.54 -0.70 4.81
CA SER A 48 1.54 -0.75 5.91
C SER A 48 0.47 0.33 5.87
N ASN A 49 0.84 1.59 5.68
CA ASN A 49 -0.14 2.68 5.60
C ASN A 49 -1.05 2.50 4.36
N ALA A 50 -0.45 2.14 3.22
CA ALA A 50 -1.15 1.92 1.97
C ALA A 50 -2.15 0.77 2.07
N MET A 51 -1.73 -0.40 2.56
CA MET A 51 -2.65 -1.52 2.76
C MET A 51 -3.72 -1.23 3.83
N GLY A 52 -3.39 -0.43 4.85
CA GLY A 52 -4.36 0.00 5.86
C GLY A 52 -5.51 0.81 5.27
N ILE A 53 -5.21 1.76 4.38
CA ILE A 53 -6.24 2.57 3.73
C ILE A 53 -6.89 1.85 2.54
N PHE A 54 -6.14 1.06 1.77
CA PHE A 54 -6.65 0.38 0.57
C PHE A 54 -7.55 -0.81 0.88
N TYR A 55 -7.27 -1.57 1.95
CA TYR A 55 -7.95 -2.84 2.18
C TYR A 55 -9.49 -2.72 2.30
N PRO A 56 -10.06 -1.73 3.01
CA PRO A 56 -11.52 -1.53 3.04
C PRO A 56 -12.15 -1.10 1.70
N TYR A 57 -11.35 -0.61 0.76
CA TYR A 57 -11.78 -0.19 -0.58
C TYR A 57 -11.52 -1.24 -1.66
N ILE A 58 -10.92 -2.40 -1.34
CA ILE A 58 -10.47 -3.38 -2.35
C ILE A 58 -11.59 -3.91 -3.25
N ASP A 59 -12.81 -4.00 -2.72
CA ASP A 59 -14.00 -4.47 -3.44
C ASP A 59 -14.81 -3.31 -4.07
N ASP A 60 -14.42 -2.05 -3.80
CA ASP A 60 -15.08 -0.86 -4.37
C ASP A 60 -14.43 -0.49 -5.70
N THR A 61 -14.89 -1.14 -6.78
CA THR A 61 -14.32 -0.99 -8.12
C THR A 61 -14.48 0.41 -8.72
N SER A 62 -15.29 1.28 -8.11
CA SER A 62 -15.43 2.67 -8.50
C SER A 62 -14.29 3.56 -7.98
N VAL A 63 -13.51 3.07 -7.00
CA VAL A 63 -12.43 3.79 -6.34
C VAL A 63 -11.07 3.28 -6.84
N GLN A 64 -10.27 4.16 -7.42
CA GLN A 64 -8.92 3.81 -7.86
C GLN A 64 -7.96 3.74 -6.67
N LEU A 65 -7.14 2.69 -6.59
CA LEU A 65 -6.13 2.52 -5.53
C LEU A 65 -4.73 2.78 -6.10
N ILE A 66 -4.08 3.86 -5.67
CA ILE A 66 -2.83 4.36 -6.25
C ILE A 66 -1.71 4.33 -5.21
N GLY A 67 -0.79 3.38 -5.35
CA GLY A 67 0.44 3.31 -4.56
C GLY A 67 1.56 4.15 -5.17
N VAL A 68 2.26 4.93 -4.35
CA VAL A 68 3.37 5.79 -4.79
C VAL A 68 4.69 5.34 -4.16
N GLU A 69 5.62 4.83 -4.97
CA GLU A 69 6.97 4.45 -4.52
C GLU A 69 7.98 5.60 -4.66
N ALA A 70 9.09 5.54 -3.92
CA ALA A 70 10.12 6.57 -3.97
C ALA A 70 11.05 6.40 -5.20
N ALA A 71 10.97 7.35 -6.13
CA ALA A 71 11.80 7.37 -7.33
C ALA A 71 13.24 7.87 -7.11
N GLY A 72 13.57 8.36 -5.91
CA GLY A 72 14.91 8.88 -5.57
C GLY A 72 15.39 9.94 -6.57
N ASP A 73 16.61 9.77 -7.11
CA ASP A 73 17.18 10.68 -8.11
C ASP A 73 16.59 10.47 -9.53
N GLY A 74 15.74 9.45 -9.70
CA GLY A 74 15.10 9.06 -10.95
C GLY A 74 15.24 7.57 -11.21
N LEU A 75 14.23 6.96 -11.85
CA LEU A 75 14.21 5.51 -12.11
C LEU A 75 15.39 5.04 -12.96
N ASP A 76 15.80 5.84 -13.94
CA ASP A 76 16.91 5.49 -14.86
C ASP A 76 18.30 5.60 -14.21
N THR A 77 18.40 6.12 -12.98
CA THR A 77 19.68 6.33 -12.28
C THR A 77 20.12 5.11 -11.48
N GLY A 78 19.20 4.18 -11.17
CA GLY A 78 19.41 3.12 -10.19
C GLY A 78 19.46 3.59 -8.72
N HIS A 79 19.36 4.90 -8.45
CA HIS A 79 19.30 5.47 -7.10
C HIS A 79 17.84 5.73 -6.69
N HIS A 80 17.06 4.66 -6.52
CA HIS A 80 15.66 4.73 -6.13
C HIS A 80 15.25 3.57 -5.21
N ALA A 81 14.01 3.62 -4.70
CA ALA A 81 13.41 2.54 -3.90
C ALA A 81 12.07 2.04 -4.48
N ALA A 82 11.86 2.24 -5.79
CA ALA A 82 10.66 1.78 -6.52
C ALA A 82 10.72 0.30 -6.92
N SER A 83 10.66 -0.58 -5.91
CA SER A 83 10.78 -2.03 -6.08
C SER A 83 9.67 -2.68 -6.91
N LEU A 84 8.44 -2.17 -6.86
CA LEU A 84 7.33 -2.71 -7.65
C LEU A 84 7.43 -2.31 -9.12
N ILE A 85 7.94 -1.11 -9.40
CA ILE A 85 8.09 -0.61 -10.77
C ILE A 85 9.35 -1.16 -11.46
N ALA A 86 10.50 -1.14 -10.76
CA ALA A 86 11.81 -1.41 -11.37
C ALA A 86 12.49 -2.68 -10.83
N GLY A 87 11.89 -3.36 -9.86
CA GLY A 87 12.43 -4.59 -9.28
C GLY A 87 11.95 -5.85 -9.98
N SER A 88 12.32 -6.99 -9.40
CA SER A 88 11.94 -8.31 -9.88
C SER A 88 11.52 -9.22 -8.72
N PRO A 89 10.71 -10.27 -8.97
CA PRO A 89 10.32 -11.21 -7.92
C PRO A 89 11.52 -11.97 -7.34
N GLY A 90 11.64 -12.01 -6.03
CA GLY A 90 12.61 -12.83 -5.30
C GLY A 90 12.20 -13.08 -3.85
N VAL A 91 13.10 -13.67 -3.07
CA VAL A 91 12.86 -14.00 -1.66
C VAL A 91 13.78 -13.17 -0.79
N LEU A 92 13.21 -12.34 0.07
CA LEU A 92 13.94 -11.53 1.03
C LEU A 92 13.17 -11.52 2.35
N HIS A 93 13.85 -11.45 3.50
CA HIS A 93 13.24 -11.31 4.83
C HIS A 93 12.07 -12.28 5.13
N GLY A 94 12.07 -13.48 4.55
CA GLY A 94 11.03 -14.48 4.76
C GLY A 94 9.76 -14.32 3.91
N ASN A 95 9.75 -13.46 2.88
CA ASN A 95 8.64 -13.35 1.93
C ASN A 95 9.01 -13.43 0.45
N ARG A 96 8.08 -14.04 -0.29
CA ARG A 96 7.80 -13.95 -1.73
C ARG A 96 7.52 -12.53 -2.22
N THR A 97 8.45 -11.69 -2.67
CA THR A 97 8.12 -10.28 -3.01
C THR A 97 8.93 -9.71 -4.18
N TYR A 98 8.56 -8.53 -4.65
CA TYR A 98 9.41 -7.72 -5.54
C TYR A 98 10.53 -7.06 -4.74
N LEU A 99 11.72 -7.04 -5.33
CA LEU A 99 12.92 -6.39 -4.79
C LEU A 99 13.78 -5.84 -5.93
N LEU A 100 14.53 -4.77 -5.64
CA LEU A 100 15.51 -4.18 -6.56
C LEU A 100 16.76 -5.05 -6.66
#